data_AF-A0A3N2MWL7-F1
#
_entry.id   AF-A0A3N2MWL7-F1
#
_cell.length_a   1.000
_cell.length_b   1.000
_cell.length_c   1.000
_cell.angle_alpha   90.00
_cell.angle_beta   90.00
_cell.angle_gamma   90.00
#
_symmetry.space_group_name_H-M   'P 1'
#
loop_
_entity.id
_entity.type
_entity.pdbx_description
1 polymer ?
#
loop_
_entity_poly.entity_id
_entity_poly.type
_entity_poly.pdbx_seq_one_letter_code
_entity_poly.pdbx_strand_id
1 'polypeptide(L)'
;MSKNSKGSPFLILFTAVAIVAAVSLLPLNKISRGLLRDFNLAGDIMHITEKSDLDAEKVETQQIDPELIAAMEEIDVEQTAQADEYAIEKSDTITRQSESEPEQPKSENVQPEKSPVTSEAVEPPVPIDPHDGEIIVMEDYSPDGNGLKRFKSALAQAGNRVVRIAFLGDSYIEGDIFTQDVREKLQDQYGGCGVGYVNMYSEFPGFRRSITQSGSGWEVYNVSMKGHNKAYISITQQYSMPVSEKATATYKGAKRLKHTDSWEKSRFIYISPDAATINTRQDNGEWTSHSSSASSEAQCIEVTGPMKSFSVSTGNMSLAGIGVWLDGNNGISVDCMSSRGFSGVTLSRVSSSLSQSMRRYIDYDLIVIEYGINAMSEAQTDYSAYSKLMIKSIGHIKECYPNADIIIMGVGDRGSKRGTDIITMPTTYNMIAAQRDVARHLGCVFWDTREAMGGENAIVTWANANPPKANKDYIHLTHIGGRKLAEEFLKSLNNAINK
;
A
#
# COMPACT_ATOMS: atom_id res chain seq x y z
N MET A 1 -19.02 -45.15 -47.35
CA MET A 1 -19.62 -44.35 -46.26
C MET A 1 -19.02 -44.79 -44.94
N SER A 2 -18.02 -44.07 -44.43
CA SER A 2 -17.46 -44.28 -43.09
C SER A 2 -17.94 -43.11 -42.21
N LYS A 3 -18.82 -43.40 -41.25
CA LYS A 3 -19.27 -42.43 -40.24
C LYS A 3 -18.13 -42.30 -39.21
N ASN A 4 -17.35 -41.23 -39.27
CA ASN A 4 -16.54 -40.80 -38.14
C ASN A 4 -17.47 -40.45 -36.98
N SER A 5 -17.47 -41.26 -35.92
CA SER A 5 -18.16 -40.92 -34.69
C SER A 5 -17.42 -39.75 -34.02
N LYS A 6 -18.08 -38.59 -33.94
CA LYS A 6 -17.66 -37.54 -33.02
C LYS A 6 -17.86 -38.10 -31.61
N GLY A 7 -16.78 -38.30 -30.86
CA GLY A 7 -16.85 -38.73 -29.46
C GLY A 7 -17.78 -37.79 -28.69
N SER A 8 -18.69 -38.37 -27.90
CA SER A 8 -19.59 -37.58 -27.07
C SER A 8 -18.76 -36.79 -26.04
N PRO A 9 -18.89 -35.46 -25.95
CA PRO A 9 -18.23 -34.67 -24.92
C PRO A 9 -18.50 -35.20 -23.51
N PHE A 10 -19.69 -35.80 -23.31
CA PHE A 10 -20.08 -36.46 -22.07
C PHE A 10 -19.24 -37.70 -21.76
N LEU A 11 -18.91 -38.50 -22.78
CA LEU A 11 -18.06 -39.68 -22.61
C LEU A 11 -16.63 -39.28 -22.27
N ILE A 12 -16.10 -38.23 -22.92
CA ILE A 12 -14.76 -37.69 -22.64
C ILE A 12 -14.70 -37.17 -21.20
N LEU A 13 -15.72 -36.42 -20.77
CA LEU A 13 -15.79 -35.87 -19.42
C LEU A 13 -15.91 -36.99 -18.37
N PHE A 14 -16.77 -37.99 -18.63
CA PHE A 14 -16.93 -39.14 -17.73
C PHE A 14 -15.65 -39.96 -17.61
N THR A 15 -14.96 -40.22 -18.73
CA THR A 15 -13.68 -40.93 -18.72
C THR A 15 -12.60 -40.13 -17.99
N ALA A 16 -12.54 -38.81 -18.16
CA ALA A 16 -11.61 -37.96 -17.43
C ALA A 16 -11.85 -38.00 -15.91
N VAL A 17 -13.11 -37.91 -15.47
CA VAL A 17 -13.48 -38.00 -14.05
C VAL A 17 -13.14 -39.38 -13.48
N ALA A 18 -13.41 -40.46 -14.22
CA ALA A 18 -13.08 -41.81 -13.80
C ALA A 18 -11.56 -42.03 -13.66
N ILE A 19 -10.75 -41.46 -14.56
CA ILE A 19 -9.29 -41.53 -14.47
C ILE A 19 -8.80 -40.77 -13.23
N VAL A 20 -9.29 -39.56 -12.98
CA VAL A 20 -8.91 -38.77 -11.81
C VAL A 20 -9.32 -39.48 -10.52
N ALA A 21 -10.50 -40.10 -10.48
CA ALA A 21 -10.95 -40.90 -9.34
C ALA A 21 -10.03 -42.11 -9.09
N ALA A 22 -9.64 -42.82 -10.16
CA ALA A 22 -8.72 -43.95 -10.04
C ALA A 22 -7.31 -43.53 -9.57
N VAL A 23 -6.80 -42.41 -10.09
CA VAL A 23 -5.50 -41.85 -9.68
C VAL A 23 -5.53 -41.39 -8.22
N SER A 24 -6.67 -40.88 -7.73
CA SER A 24 -6.84 -40.46 -6.33
C SER A 24 -6.75 -41.61 -5.30
N LEU A 25 -6.86 -42.86 -5.75
CA LEU A 25 -6.71 -44.05 -4.90
C LEU A 25 -5.28 -44.60 -4.87
N LEU A 26 -4.36 -44.02 -5.65
CA LEU A 26 -2.97 -44.43 -5.68
C LEU A 26 -2.16 -43.68 -4.61
N PRO A 27 -1.23 -44.34 -3.90
CA PRO A 27 -0.31 -43.69 -2.99
C PRO A 27 0.81 -42.99 -3.78
N LEU A 28 0.45 -41.91 -4.49
CA LEU A 28 1.31 -41.12 -5.37
C LEU A 28 2.57 -40.61 -4.66
N ASN A 29 2.48 -40.25 -3.39
CA ASN A 29 3.61 -39.83 -2.57
C ASN A 29 4.64 -40.96 -2.42
N LYS A 30 4.15 -42.17 -2.15
CA LYS A 30 5.01 -43.35 -2.01
C LYS A 30 5.60 -43.79 -3.35
N ILE A 31 4.81 -43.71 -4.43
CA ILE A 31 5.24 -44.07 -5.79
C ILE A 31 6.27 -43.07 -6.33
N SER A 32 6.06 -41.78 -6.09
CA SER A 32 6.90 -40.69 -6.59
C SER A 32 8.07 -40.32 -5.68
N ARG A 33 8.23 -41.01 -4.52
CA ARG A 33 9.24 -40.69 -3.50
C ARG A 33 9.21 -39.20 -3.07
N GLY A 34 8.00 -38.67 -2.88
CA GLY A 34 7.78 -37.31 -2.36
C GLY A 34 7.67 -36.19 -3.40
N LEU A 35 7.72 -36.49 -4.71
CA LEU A 35 7.55 -35.47 -5.76
C LEU A 35 6.09 -35.06 -5.98
N LEU A 36 5.14 -35.98 -5.78
CA LEU A 36 3.71 -35.74 -5.91
C LEU A 36 3.01 -36.05 -4.59
N ARG A 37 2.11 -35.17 -4.15
CA ARG A 37 1.29 -35.41 -2.96
C ARG A 37 0.13 -36.35 -3.29
N ASP A 38 -0.28 -37.14 -2.30
CA ASP A 38 -1.53 -37.90 -2.37
C ASP A 38 -2.70 -36.89 -2.38
N PHE A 39 -3.70 -37.11 -3.23
CA PHE A 39 -4.92 -36.32 -3.28
C PHE A 39 -6.13 -37.25 -3.29
N ASN A 40 -7.22 -36.89 -2.60
CA ASN A 40 -8.41 -37.72 -2.47
C ASN A 40 -9.61 -36.97 -3.06
N LEU A 41 -10.09 -37.42 -4.21
CA LEU A 41 -11.12 -36.72 -4.98
C LEU A 41 -12.43 -36.57 -4.20
N ALA A 42 -12.83 -37.58 -3.41
CA ALA A 42 -14.07 -37.50 -2.63
C ALA A 42 -13.92 -36.56 -1.42
N GLY A 43 -12.74 -36.56 -0.76
CA GLY A 43 -12.43 -35.65 0.34
C GLY A 43 -12.33 -34.18 -0.12
N ASP A 44 -11.69 -33.95 -1.27
CA ASP A 44 -11.48 -32.60 -1.80
C ASP A 44 -12.76 -31.99 -2.39
N ILE A 45 -13.65 -32.79 -2.99
CA ILE A 45 -14.95 -32.31 -3.48
C ILE A 45 -15.92 -32.07 -2.32
N MET A 46 -15.96 -32.93 -1.30
CA MET A 46 -16.79 -32.69 -0.10
C MET A 46 -16.27 -31.50 0.72
N HIS A 47 -14.96 -31.23 0.72
CA HIS A 47 -14.39 -30.00 1.27
C HIS A 47 -14.77 -28.71 0.51
N ILE A 48 -15.25 -28.79 -0.74
CA ILE A 48 -15.77 -27.63 -1.49
C ILE A 48 -17.23 -27.32 -1.11
N THR A 49 -17.98 -28.30 -0.61
CA THR A 49 -19.41 -28.15 -0.26
C THR A 49 -19.72 -28.14 1.24
N GLU A 50 -18.78 -28.51 2.12
CA GLU A 50 -19.02 -28.57 3.58
C GLU A 50 -17.98 -27.85 4.47
N LYS A 51 -17.07 -27.02 3.95
CA LYS A 51 -16.19 -26.20 4.84
C LYS A 51 -16.86 -24.89 5.30
N SER A 52 -17.96 -25.04 6.04
CA SER A 52 -18.25 -24.25 7.23
C SER A 52 -17.97 -25.14 8.44
N ASP A 53 -17.04 -24.69 9.27
CA ASP A 53 -16.60 -25.28 10.54
C ASP A 53 -15.53 -26.38 10.50
N LEU A 54 -14.50 -26.11 11.31
CA LEU A 54 -13.36 -26.97 11.71
C LEU A 54 -12.19 -27.04 10.72
N ASP A 55 -11.38 -25.97 10.73
CA ASP A 55 -9.92 -26.02 10.77
C ASP A 55 -9.43 -24.69 11.37
N ALA A 56 -9.56 -24.56 12.69
CA ALA A 56 -8.96 -23.48 13.49
C ALA A 56 -7.47 -23.78 13.77
N GLU A 57 -6.71 -24.13 12.73
CA GLU A 57 -5.25 -24.30 12.76
C GLU A 57 -4.64 -23.65 11.52
N LYS A 58 -4.58 -22.32 11.55
CA LYS A 58 -3.60 -21.45 10.87
C LYS A 58 -3.87 -20.02 11.32
N VAL A 59 -3.50 -19.71 12.56
CA VAL A 59 -3.05 -18.33 12.83
C VAL A 59 -1.75 -18.22 12.03
N GLU A 60 -1.78 -17.36 11.02
CA GLU A 60 -0.62 -17.08 10.17
C GLU A 60 0.59 -16.80 11.07
N THR A 61 1.69 -17.53 10.86
CA THR A 61 2.91 -17.32 11.63
C THR A 61 3.34 -15.87 11.40
N GLN A 62 3.65 -15.16 12.49
CA GLN A 62 4.06 -13.75 12.48
C GLN A 62 5.26 -13.55 11.56
N GLN A 63 5.01 -13.19 10.30
CA GLN A 63 6.06 -12.81 9.39
C GLN A 63 6.16 -11.30 9.42
N ILE A 64 7.14 -10.81 10.19
CA ILE A 64 7.53 -9.40 10.16
C ILE A 64 8.09 -9.10 8.76
N ASP A 65 7.77 -7.92 8.25
CA ASP A 65 8.31 -7.40 6.98
C ASP A 65 9.86 -7.55 6.94
N PRO A 66 10.42 -8.32 5.99
CA PRO A 66 11.87 -8.47 5.86
C PRO A 66 12.61 -7.16 5.63
N GLU A 67 11.97 -6.17 4.99
CA GLU A 67 12.57 -4.85 4.78
C GLU A 67 12.68 -4.05 6.08
N LEU A 68 11.75 -4.26 7.00
CA LEU A 68 11.83 -3.69 8.34
C LEU A 68 12.98 -4.29 9.11
N ILE A 69 13.14 -5.62 9.08
CA ILE A 69 14.24 -6.30 9.75
C ILE A 69 15.58 -5.76 9.23
N ALA A 70 15.76 -5.72 7.90
CA ALA A 70 16.96 -5.19 7.28
C ALA A 70 17.23 -3.72 7.66
N ALA A 71 16.19 -2.87 7.66
CA ALA A 71 16.33 -1.46 8.04
C ALA A 71 16.65 -1.26 9.53
N MET A 72 16.16 -2.13 10.41
CA MET A 72 16.50 -2.11 11.83
C MET A 72 17.95 -2.55 12.07
N GLU A 73 18.41 -3.58 11.37
CA GLU A 73 19.82 -4.01 11.41
C GLU A 73 20.77 -2.89 10.94
N GLU A 74 20.41 -2.16 9.89
CA GLU A 74 21.17 -0.99 9.42
C GLU A 74 21.28 0.10 10.50
N ILE A 75 20.20 0.40 11.21
CA ILE A 75 20.20 1.39 12.31
C ILE A 75 21.11 0.95 13.45
N ASP A 76 21.07 -0.32 13.84
CA ASP A 76 21.89 -0.84 14.94
C ASP A 76 23.39 -0.79 14.60
N VAL A 77 23.75 -1.06 13.35
CA VAL A 77 25.13 -0.91 12.85
C VAL A 77 25.56 0.55 12.87
N GLU A 78 24.74 1.48 12.37
CA GLU A 78 25.04 2.92 12.38
C GLU A 78 25.22 3.46 13.81
N GLN A 79 24.37 3.05 14.76
CA GLN A 79 24.49 3.46 16.16
C GLN A 79 25.75 2.89 16.83
N THR A 80 26.10 1.64 16.52
CA THR A 80 27.33 1.02 17.04
C THR A 80 28.57 1.73 16.49
N ALA A 81 28.61 2.04 15.20
CA ALA A 81 29.70 2.78 14.58
C ALA A 81 29.86 4.19 15.17
N GLN A 82 28.75 4.92 15.39
CA GLN A 82 28.78 6.24 16.03
C GLN A 82 29.24 6.17 17.50
N ALA A 83 28.84 5.12 18.23
CA ALA A 83 29.28 4.92 19.61
C ALA A 83 30.78 4.60 19.69
N ASP A 84 31.30 3.80 18.76
CA ASP A 84 32.72 3.48 18.66
C ASP A 84 33.56 4.71 18.26
N GLU A 85 33.10 5.51 17.31
CA GLU A 85 33.76 6.77 16.90
C GLU A 85 33.80 7.77 18.06
N TYR A 86 32.69 7.92 18.80
CA TYR A 86 32.64 8.76 20.00
C TYR A 86 33.53 8.22 21.15
N ALA A 87 33.66 6.90 21.28
CA ALA A 87 34.56 6.28 22.25
C ALA A 87 36.05 6.49 21.89
N ILE A 88 36.40 6.45 20.60
CA ILE A 88 37.75 6.74 20.09
C ILE A 88 38.11 8.21 20.35
N GLU A 89 37.23 9.16 20.02
CA GLU A 89 37.46 10.59 20.29
C GLU A 89 37.66 10.88 21.79
N LYS A 90 36.90 10.22 22.67
CA LYS A 90 37.11 10.33 24.12
C LYS A 90 38.43 9.72 24.57
N SER A 91 38.88 8.62 23.97
CA SER A 91 40.17 8.00 24.30
C SER A 91 41.36 8.86 23.87
N ASP A 92 41.29 9.52 22.70
CA ASP A 92 42.32 10.44 22.23
C ASP A 92 42.36 11.75 23.04
N THR A 93 41.22 12.17 23.59
CA THR A 93 41.14 13.35 24.48
C THR A 93 41.70 13.07 25.88
N ILE A 94 41.57 11.83 26.39
CA ILE A 94 42.13 11.41 27.68
C ILE A 94 43.66 11.20 27.58
N THR A 95 44.16 10.74 26.43
CA THR A 95 45.59 10.50 26.22
C THR A 95 46.41 11.79 26.04
N ARG A 96 45.75 12.92 25.73
CA ARG A 96 46.40 14.25 25.57
C ARG A 96 46.47 15.12 26.82
N GLN A 97 45.98 14.66 27.98
CA GLN A 97 46.10 15.40 29.25
C GLN A 97 47.34 15.07 30.09
N SER A 98 48.27 14.27 29.58
CA SER A 98 49.53 13.95 30.26
C SER A 98 50.76 14.29 29.42
N GLU A 99 50.94 15.56 29.06
CA GLU A 99 52.26 16.09 28.69
C GLU A 99 52.29 17.60 28.98
N SER A 100 53.23 17.98 29.84
CA SER A 100 53.47 19.34 30.32
C SER A 100 54.61 20.02 29.54
N GLU A 101 54.49 21.36 29.42
CA GLU A 101 55.48 22.40 29.05
C GLU A 101 55.55 22.86 27.58
N PRO A 102 56.01 24.11 27.29
CA PRO A 102 55.85 25.39 28.02
C PRO A 102 55.32 26.54 27.13
N GLU A 103 54.95 27.66 27.76
CA GLU A 103 54.46 28.92 27.16
C GLU A 103 55.46 29.61 26.20
N GLN A 104 54.96 30.12 25.06
CA GLN A 104 55.47 31.30 24.32
C GLN A 104 54.43 31.81 23.28
N PRO A 105 54.53 33.06 22.76
CA PRO A 105 53.46 34.06 22.87
C PRO A 105 52.47 34.18 21.69
N LYS A 106 51.36 34.85 22.02
CA LYS A 106 50.20 35.24 21.19
C LYS A 106 50.53 35.68 19.75
N SER A 107 49.90 35.00 18.78
CA SER A 107 49.55 35.60 17.48
C SER A 107 48.03 35.57 17.32
N GLU A 108 47.44 36.74 17.06
CA GLU A 108 46.04 36.92 16.71
C GLU A 108 45.65 36.00 15.54
N ASN A 109 44.73 35.08 15.80
CA ASN A 109 43.97 34.44 14.74
C ASN A 109 42.50 34.49 15.13
N VAL A 110 41.75 35.25 14.33
CA VAL A 110 40.31 35.46 14.46
C VAL A 110 39.61 34.11 14.32
N GLN A 111 39.13 33.55 15.44
CA GLN A 111 38.12 32.49 15.41
C GLN A 111 36.80 33.12 14.97
N PRO A 112 36.11 32.57 13.96
CA PRO A 112 34.69 32.87 13.81
C PRO A 112 33.97 32.24 15.01
N GLU A 113 33.22 33.06 15.76
CA GLU A 113 32.31 32.61 16.80
C GLU A 113 31.41 31.50 16.24
N LYS A 114 31.61 30.26 16.70
CA LYS A 114 30.56 29.26 16.66
C LYS A 114 29.54 29.68 17.70
N SER A 115 28.51 30.41 17.27
CA SER A 115 27.27 30.53 18.03
C SER A 115 26.79 29.12 18.38
N PRO A 116 26.49 28.82 19.65
CA PRO A 116 25.86 27.56 20.00
C PRO A 116 24.43 27.62 19.47
N VAL A 117 24.16 26.96 18.35
CA VAL A 117 22.78 26.61 17.98
C VAL A 117 22.38 25.48 18.93
N THR A 118 21.91 25.84 20.11
CA THR A 118 21.06 24.95 20.91
C THR A 118 19.76 24.82 20.14
N SER A 119 19.63 23.78 19.31
CA SER A 119 18.33 23.32 18.85
C SER A 119 17.62 22.76 20.08
N GLU A 120 16.87 23.60 20.79
CA GLU A 120 15.89 23.10 21.75
C GLU A 120 14.98 22.14 20.98
N ALA A 121 15.05 20.85 21.32
CA ALA A 121 14.16 19.85 20.77
C ALA A 121 12.75 20.23 21.23
N VAL A 122 11.96 20.80 20.30
CA VAL A 122 10.56 21.12 20.57
C VAL A 122 9.86 19.82 20.92
N GLU A 123 9.37 19.70 22.16
CA GLU A 123 8.64 18.51 22.60
C GLU A 123 7.38 18.31 21.72
N PRO A 124 7.08 17.06 21.31
CA PRO A 124 5.92 16.80 20.48
C PRO A 124 4.60 17.15 21.21
N PRO A 125 3.58 17.69 20.51
CA PRO A 125 2.31 18.12 21.12
C PRO A 125 1.62 16.98 21.85
N VAL A 126 1.00 17.18 23.01
CA VAL A 126 0.37 16.09 23.82
C VAL A 126 -0.69 15.30 23.01
N PRO A 127 -0.86 13.97 23.23
CA PRO A 127 -1.91 13.19 22.58
C PRO A 127 -3.31 13.77 22.75
N ILE A 128 -4.12 13.72 21.69
CA ILE A 128 -5.53 14.11 21.69
C ILE A 128 -6.38 12.89 22.04
N ASP A 129 -7.40 13.06 22.89
CA ASP A 129 -8.40 12.02 23.15
C ASP A 129 -9.20 11.75 21.85
N PRO A 130 -9.18 10.52 21.30
CA PRO A 130 -9.85 10.24 20.04
C PRO A 130 -11.38 10.27 20.14
N HIS A 131 -12.00 10.33 21.33
CA HIS A 131 -13.46 10.25 21.47
C HIS A 131 -14.16 11.62 21.53
N ASP A 132 -15.01 11.91 20.53
CA ASP A 132 -15.95 13.04 20.53
C ASP A 132 -17.38 12.50 20.31
N GLY A 133 -18.01 12.07 21.40
CA GLY A 133 -19.30 11.36 21.36
C GLY A 133 -19.18 10.02 20.63
N GLU A 134 -19.92 9.86 19.53
CA GLU A 134 -19.87 8.65 18.68
C GLU A 134 -18.80 8.72 17.58
N ILE A 135 -18.11 9.85 17.45
CA ILE A 135 -17.11 10.06 16.40
C ILE A 135 -15.71 9.82 16.99
N ILE A 136 -14.93 9.01 16.29
CA ILE A 136 -13.49 8.91 16.53
C ILE A 136 -12.81 10.02 15.74
N VAL A 137 -12.39 11.09 16.42
CA VAL A 137 -11.86 12.28 15.74
C VAL A 137 -10.53 11.99 15.08
N MET A 138 -10.25 12.74 14.01
CA MET A 138 -8.91 12.81 13.47
C MET A 138 -8.08 13.74 14.36
N GLU A 139 -7.05 13.20 14.98
CA GLU A 139 -6.14 13.89 15.89
C GLU A 139 -5.17 14.76 15.05
N ASP A 140 -5.39 16.07 15.04
CA ASP A 140 -4.58 17.01 14.25
C ASP A 140 -3.39 17.53 15.07
N TYR A 141 -2.19 17.04 14.72
CA TYR A 141 -0.94 17.47 15.34
C TYR A 141 -0.17 18.52 14.53
N SER A 142 -0.75 19.07 13.47
CA SER A 142 -0.12 20.17 12.74
C SER A 142 0.04 21.39 13.67
N PRO A 143 1.10 22.20 13.53
CA PRO A 143 1.39 23.30 14.45
C PRO A 143 0.24 24.31 14.61
N ASP A 144 -0.54 24.51 13.54
CA ASP A 144 -1.65 25.46 13.50
C ASP A 144 -3.04 24.80 13.71
N GLY A 145 -3.10 23.49 13.97
CA GLY A 145 -4.35 22.73 14.07
C GLY A 145 -5.20 22.78 12.80
N ASN A 146 -4.55 22.75 11.62
CA ASN A 146 -5.20 22.88 10.32
C ASN A 146 -4.65 21.88 9.28
N GLY A 147 -4.27 20.69 9.72
CA GLY A 147 -3.56 19.67 8.95
C GLY A 147 -4.31 19.14 7.73
N LEU A 148 -5.62 19.41 7.59
CA LEU A 148 -6.45 19.09 6.43
C LEU A 148 -6.93 20.31 5.63
N LYS A 149 -6.34 21.49 5.87
CA LYS A 149 -6.78 22.75 5.25
C LYS A 149 -6.64 22.75 3.73
N ARG A 150 -5.57 22.17 3.18
CA ARG A 150 -5.35 22.15 1.72
C ARG A 150 -6.33 21.21 1.07
N PHE A 151 -6.57 20.04 1.67
CA PHE A 151 -7.55 19.08 1.21
C PHE A 151 -8.98 19.64 1.27
N LYS A 152 -9.37 20.30 2.37
CA LYS A 152 -10.65 21.04 2.46
C LYS A 152 -10.79 22.06 1.32
N SER A 153 -9.73 22.81 1.04
CA SER A 153 -9.71 23.78 -0.06
C SER A 153 -9.78 23.11 -1.44
N ALA A 154 -9.14 21.94 -1.59
CA ALA A 154 -9.20 21.13 -2.81
C ALA A 154 -10.62 20.62 -3.07
N LEU A 155 -11.31 20.09 -2.05
CA LEU A 155 -12.70 19.63 -2.14
C LEU A 155 -13.66 20.71 -2.67
N ALA A 156 -13.45 21.97 -2.28
CA ALA A 156 -14.23 23.10 -2.81
C ALA A 156 -14.02 23.34 -4.32
N GLN A 157 -12.95 22.80 -4.90
CA GLN A 157 -12.63 22.85 -6.33
C GLN A 157 -12.98 21.56 -7.08
N ALA A 158 -13.61 20.58 -6.44
CA ALA A 158 -13.93 19.29 -7.07
C ALA A 158 -14.83 19.43 -8.32
N GLY A 159 -15.67 20.45 -8.41
CA GLY A 159 -16.44 20.73 -9.64
C GLY A 159 -15.60 21.21 -10.83
N ASN A 160 -14.39 21.72 -10.59
CA ASN A 160 -13.54 22.37 -11.59
C ASN A 160 -12.32 21.52 -11.99
N ARG A 161 -11.86 20.64 -11.10
CA ARG A 161 -10.70 19.77 -11.32
C ARG A 161 -10.88 18.45 -10.58
N VAL A 162 -10.04 17.48 -10.92
CA VAL A 162 -9.91 16.26 -10.11
C VAL A 162 -9.23 16.58 -8.79
N VAL A 163 -9.83 16.17 -7.68
CA VAL A 163 -9.25 16.14 -6.34
C VAL A 163 -8.82 14.72 -6.06
N ARG A 164 -7.54 14.51 -5.75
CA ARG A 164 -6.94 13.17 -5.71
C ARG A 164 -6.51 12.77 -4.31
N ILE A 165 -6.90 11.55 -3.93
CA ILE A 165 -6.59 10.91 -2.66
C ILE A 165 -5.78 9.64 -2.95
N ALA A 166 -4.60 9.49 -2.34
CA ALA A 166 -3.88 8.22 -2.32
C ALA A 166 -4.14 7.51 -1.00
N PHE A 167 -4.46 6.22 -1.06
CA PHE A 167 -4.31 5.30 0.07
C PHE A 167 -3.10 4.42 -0.21
N LEU A 168 -2.04 4.61 0.57
CA LEU A 168 -0.85 3.77 0.57
C LEU A 168 -1.00 2.80 1.73
N GLY A 169 -1.00 1.51 1.46
CA GLY A 169 -1.05 0.55 2.55
C GLY A 169 -0.64 -0.85 2.23
N ASP A 170 -1.01 -1.79 3.09
CA ASP A 170 -0.59 -3.19 2.99
C ASP A 170 -1.74 -4.12 2.53
N SER A 171 -1.80 -5.34 3.07
CA SER A 171 -2.92 -6.25 2.82
C SER A 171 -4.26 -5.71 3.34
N TYR A 172 -4.26 -4.78 4.30
CA TYR A 172 -5.45 -4.29 4.96
C TYR A 172 -6.39 -3.51 4.02
N ILE A 173 -5.85 -2.79 3.03
CA ILE A 173 -6.62 -2.11 1.97
C ILE A 173 -6.66 -2.86 0.63
N GLU A 174 -6.00 -4.01 0.54
CA GLU A 174 -5.82 -4.75 -0.72
C GLU A 174 -7.15 -5.12 -1.37
N GLY A 175 -7.17 -5.17 -2.70
CA GLY A 175 -8.39 -5.50 -3.45
C GLY A 175 -9.46 -4.42 -3.34
N ASP A 176 -9.08 -3.21 -2.92
CA ASP A 176 -9.98 -2.07 -2.75
C ASP A 176 -11.00 -2.33 -1.64
N ILE A 177 -10.67 -3.18 -0.65
CA ILE A 177 -11.63 -3.73 0.32
C ILE A 177 -12.34 -2.67 1.16
N PHE A 178 -11.62 -1.61 1.49
CA PHE A 178 -12.07 -0.43 2.23
C PHE A 178 -12.19 0.80 1.31
N THR A 179 -11.17 1.02 0.49
CA THR A 179 -11.01 2.21 -0.36
C THR A 179 -12.07 2.32 -1.46
N GLN A 180 -12.66 1.20 -1.92
CA GLN A 180 -13.76 1.24 -2.89
C GLN A 180 -14.98 1.98 -2.35
N ASP A 181 -15.31 1.79 -1.07
CA ASP A 181 -16.50 2.36 -0.43
C ASP A 181 -16.22 3.81 0.01
N VAL A 182 -14.96 4.15 0.35
CA VAL A 182 -14.51 5.55 0.48
C VAL A 182 -14.67 6.29 -0.85
N ARG A 183 -14.18 5.70 -1.95
CA ARG A 183 -14.30 6.26 -3.31
C ARG A 183 -15.74 6.51 -3.70
N GLU A 184 -16.59 5.49 -3.57
CA GLU A 184 -18.01 5.57 -3.96
C GLU A 184 -18.72 6.72 -3.22
N LYS A 185 -18.55 6.82 -1.90
CA LYS A 185 -19.24 7.83 -1.08
C LYS A 185 -18.72 9.24 -1.35
N LEU A 186 -17.42 9.42 -1.59
CA LEU A 186 -16.87 10.73 -1.95
C LEU A 186 -17.27 11.14 -3.37
N GLN A 187 -17.32 10.21 -4.32
CA GLN A 187 -17.83 10.48 -5.67
C GLN A 187 -19.33 10.79 -5.67
N ASP A 188 -20.13 10.12 -4.82
CA ASP A 188 -21.54 10.47 -4.59
C ASP A 188 -21.69 11.93 -4.10
N GLN A 189 -20.76 12.42 -3.27
CA GLN A 189 -20.84 13.75 -2.66
C GLN A 189 -20.25 14.88 -3.53
N TYR A 190 -19.11 14.64 -4.18
CA TYR A 190 -18.32 15.68 -4.86
C TYR A 190 -18.22 15.46 -6.39
N GLY A 191 -18.89 14.44 -6.91
CA GLY A 191 -18.76 14.01 -8.30
C GLY A 191 -17.46 13.24 -8.56
N GLY A 192 -17.28 12.82 -9.81
CA GLY A 192 -16.16 12.00 -10.26
C GLY A 192 -16.58 10.59 -10.64
N CYS A 193 -15.71 9.91 -11.39
CA CYS A 193 -15.93 8.56 -11.87
C CYS A 193 -14.60 7.85 -12.10
N GLY A 194 -14.67 6.55 -12.38
CA GLY A 194 -13.51 5.69 -12.49
C GLY A 194 -12.95 5.26 -11.14
N VAL A 195 -11.83 4.54 -11.19
CA VAL A 195 -11.25 3.83 -10.05
C VAL A 195 -9.88 4.35 -9.65
N GLY A 196 -9.40 5.41 -10.30
CA GLY A 196 -8.05 5.94 -10.10
C GLY A 196 -6.99 4.98 -10.62
N TYR A 197 -5.90 4.85 -9.86
CA TYR A 197 -4.75 4.00 -10.17
C TYR A 197 -5.10 2.52 -10.34
N VAL A 198 -4.53 1.89 -11.36
CA VAL A 198 -4.45 0.45 -11.58
C VAL A 198 -3.06 0.11 -12.15
N ASN A 199 -2.42 -0.92 -11.62
CA ASN A 199 -1.15 -1.46 -12.10
C ASN A 199 -1.28 -2.08 -13.51
N MET A 200 -0.15 -2.38 -14.18
CA MET A 200 -0.17 -2.96 -15.53
C MET A 200 -0.59 -4.44 -15.54
N TYR A 201 -0.24 -5.17 -14.49
CA TYR A 201 -0.51 -6.60 -14.37
C TYR A 201 -0.73 -7.01 -12.92
N SER A 202 -1.69 -7.91 -12.70
CA SER A 202 -1.97 -8.55 -11.42
C SER A 202 -2.09 -10.05 -11.63
N GLU A 203 -1.50 -10.84 -10.73
CA GLU A 203 -1.68 -12.30 -10.68
C GLU A 203 -3.10 -12.69 -10.21
N PHE A 204 -3.75 -11.79 -9.46
CA PHE A 204 -5.08 -12.00 -8.87
C PHE A 204 -6.05 -10.89 -9.33
N PRO A 205 -6.29 -10.74 -10.64
CA PRO A 205 -7.07 -9.61 -11.17
C PRO A 205 -8.53 -9.59 -10.69
N GLY A 206 -9.05 -10.71 -10.19
CA GLY A 206 -10.41 -10.82 -9.64
C GLY A 206 -10.56 -10.37 -8.17
N PHE A 207 -9.45 -10.07 -7.47
CA PHE A 207 -9.51 -9.66 -6.07
C PHE A 207 -10.11 -8.25 -5.92
N ARG A 208 -9.76 -7.33 -6.82
CA ARG A 208 -10.36 -5.99 -6.89
C ARG A 208 -11.73 -6.03 -7.55
N ARG A 209 -12.76 -5.52 -6.87
CA ARG A 209 -14.16 -5.59 -7.36
C ARG A 209 -14.60 -4.40 -8.21
N SER A 210 -13.90 -3.28 -8.10
CA SER A 210 -14.23 -2.00 -8.75
C SER A 210 -13.85 -1.93 -10.23
N ILE A 211 -12.96 -2.81 -10.69
CA ILE A 211 -12.49 -2.86 -12.08
C ILE A 211 -12.18 -4.30 -12.45
N THR A 212 -12.40 -4.67 -13.70
CA THR A 212 -11.87 -5.93 -14.25
C THR A 212 -10.58 -5.65 -14.99
N GLN A 213 -9.49 -6.30 -14.57
CA GLN A 213 -8.20 -6.23 -15.24
C GLN A 213 -7.93 -7.53 -15.99
N SER A 214 -7.32 -7.44 -17.17
CA SER A 214 -6.74 -8.58 -17.88
C SER A 214 -5.53 -8.13 -18.69
N GLY A 215 -4.74 -9.08 -19.17
CA GLY A 215 -3.51 -8.79 -19.90
C GLY A 215 -2.46 -9.86 -19.71
N SER A 216 -1.33 -9.69 -20.39
CA SER A 216 -0.18 -10.59 -20.31
C SER A 216 1.07 -9.91 -20.85
N GLY A 217 2.23 -10.54 -20.65
CA GLY A 217 3.52 -10.06 -21.19
C GLY A 217 4.16 -8.94 -20.36
N TRP A 218 3.75 -8.77 -19.11
CA TRP A 218 4.37 -7.85 -18.16
C TRP A 218 5.03 -8.63 -17.03
N GLU A 219 6.22 -8.23 -16.65
CA GLU A 219 6.86 -8.63 -15.39
C GLU A 219 6.80 -7.44 -14.43
N VAL A 220 6.37 -7.69 -13.20
CA VAL A 220 6.21 -6.67 -12.16
C VAL A 220 7.48 -6.62 -11.32
N TYR A 221 8.02 -5.43 -11.09
CA TYR A 221 9.13 -5.17 -10.18
C TYR A 221 8.63 -4.27 -9.06
N ASN A 222 8.82 -4.69 -7.81
CA ASN A 222 8.57 -3.86 -6.63
C ASN A 222 9.87 -3.49 -5.91
N VAL A 223 9.76 -2.57 -4.96
CA VAL A 223 10.88 -2.01 -4.17
C VAL A 223 11.70 -3.05 -3.39
N SER A 224 11.16 -4.23 -3.10
CA SER A 224 11.84 -5.32 -2.39
C SER A 224 12.44 -6.37 -3.32
N MET A 225 12.07 -6.36 -4.59
CA MET A 225 12.57 -7.35 -5.55
C MET A 225 14.01 -7.08 -5.93
N LYS A 226 14.84 -8.13 -5.97
CA LYS A 226 16.23 -8.00 -6.42
C LYS A 226 16.27 -7.60 -7.90
N GLY A 227 17.17 -6.67 -8.24
CA GLY A 227 17.33 -6.20 -9.62
C GLY A 227 16.32 -5.15 -10.09
N HIS A 228 15.41 -4.68 -9.21
CA HIS A 228 14.59 -3.53 -9.53
C HIS A 228 15.46 -2.27 -9.77
N ASN A 229 14.98 -1.38 -10.63
CA ASN A 229 15.58 -0.07 -10.83
C ASN A 229 15.01 0.91 -9.81
N LYS A 230 15.85 1.35 -8.86
CA LYS A 230 15.48 2.30 -7.81
C LYS A 230 14.90 3.61 -8.37
N ALA A 231 15.37 4.07 -9.53
CA ALA A 231 14.86 5.28 -10.16
C ALA A 231 13.40 5.16 -10.63
N TYR A 232 12.89 3.94 -10.81
CA TYR A 232 11.54 3.65 -11.30
C TYR A 232 10.54 3.35 -10.18
N ILE A 233 10.97 3.36 -8.92
CA ILE A 233 10.09 3.18 -7.76
C ILE A 233 9.34 4.49 -7.50
N SER A 234 8.09 4.55 -7.93
CA SER A 234 7.18 5.65 -7.62
C SER A 234 6.45 5.42 -6.28
N ILE A 235 5.52 6.30 -5.91
CA ILE A 235 4.64 6.14 -4.75
C ILE A 235 3.84 4.83 -4.75
N THR A 236 3.64 4.23 -5.94
CA THR A 236 3.01 2.90 -6.10
C THR A 236 3.87 1.74 -5.60
N GLN A 237 5.15 1.99 -5.30
CA GLN A 237 6.20 1.03 -4.91
C GLN A 237 6.46 -0.12 -5.90
N GLN A 238 5.94 -0.01 -7.12
CA GLN A 238 6.12 -0.99 -8.18
C GLN A 238 6.01 -0.37 -9.58
N TYR A 239 6.59 -1.04 -10.55
CA TYR A 239 6.44 -0.78 -11.98
C TYR A 239 6.38 -2.11 -12.74
N SER A 240 6.07 -2.07 -14.03
CA SER A 240 6.02 -3.27 -14.86
C SER A 240 6.79 -3.09 -16.16
N MET A 241 7.55 -4.11 -16.56
CA MET A 241 8.32 -4.12 -17.79
C MET A 241 7.76 -5.14 -18.79
N PRO A 242 7.69 -4.84 -20.09
CA PRO A 242 7.34 -5.82 -21.10
C PRO A 242 8.36 -6.95 -21.18
N VAL A 243 7.89 -8.19 -21.16
CA VAL A 243 8.71 -9.41 -21.36
C VAL A 243 8.34 -10.16 -22.64
N SER A 244 7.55 -9.53 -23.51
CA SER A 244 7.19 -10.03 -24.82
C SER A 244 7.13 -8.90 -25.84
N GLU A 245 7.16 -9.22 -27.13
CA GLU A 245 6.98 -8.25 -28.22
C GLU A 245 5.58 -7.61 -28.23
N LYS A 246 4.66 -8.11 -27.38
CA LYS A 246 3.30 -7.61 -27.26
C LYS A 246 2.79 -7.78 -25.84
N ALA A 247 3.33 -6.99 -24.91
CA ALA A 247 2.71 -6.82 -23.61
C ALA A 247 1.35 -6.12 -23.79
N THR A 248 0.34 -6.56 -23.04
CA THR A 248 -1.00 -5.97 -23.07
C THR A 248 -1.55 -5.83 -21.66
N ALA A 249 -2.16 -4.70 -21.37
CA ALA A 249 -2.97 -4.48 -20.18
C ALA A 249 -4.33 -3.95 -20.64
N THR A 250 -5.42 -4.46 -20.07
CA THR A 250 -6.79 -4.07 -20.38
C THR A 250 -7.59 -3.92 -19.10
N TYR A 251 -8.32 -2.81 -19.02
CA TYR A 251 -9.16 -2.45 -17.90
C TYR A 251 -10.59 -2.29 -18.38
N LYS A 252 -11.54 -2.87 -17.67
CA LYS A 252 -12.98 -2.75 -17.96
C LYS A 252 -13.74 -2.34 -16.71
N GLY A 253 -14.63 -1.37 -16.85
CA GLY A 253 -15.47 -0.89 -15.77
C GLY A 253 -16.34 -1.99 -15.17
N ALA A 254 -16.58 -1.91 -13.86
CA ALA A 254 -17.43 -2.84 -13.14
C ALA A 254 -18.74 -2.18 -12.71
N LYS A 255 -19.86 -2.92 -12.79
CA LYS A 255 -21.19 -2.44 -12.38
C LYS A 255 -21.55 -2.75 -10.91
N ARG A 256 -20.63 -3.38 -10.17
CA ARG A 256 -20.88 -3.82 -8.78
C ARG A 256 -20.91 -2.66 -7.80
N LEU A 257 -20.26 -1.55 -8.13
CA LEU A 257 -20.17 -0.31 -7.38
C LEU A 257 -20.61 0.84 -8.29
N LYS A 258 -21.11 1.94 -7.70
CA LYS A 258 -21.45 3.13 -8.48
C LYS A 258 -20.18 3.79 -9.01
N HIS A 259 -20.32 4.56 -10.09
CA HIS A 259 -19.25 5.38 -10.69
C HIS A 259 -18.05 4.61 -11.24
N THR A 260 -18.04 3.27 -11.18
CA THR A 260 -16.91 2.44 -11.64
C THR A 260 -17.15 1.74 -12.98
N ASP A 261 -18.34 1.87 -13.59
CA ASP A 261 -18.68 1.17 -14.84
C ASP A 261 -18.18 1.90 -16.10
N SER A 262 -17.78 3.16 -15.95
CA SER A 262 -17.18 4.01 -16.98
C SER A 262 -16.37 5.16 -16.35
N TRP A 263 -15.55 5.81 -17.17
CA TRP A 263 -14.77 7.00 -16.80
C TRP A 263 -14.55 7.88 -18.03
N GLU A 264 -13.93 9.05 -17.85
CA GLU A 264 -13.81 10.07 -18.89
C GLU A 264 -12.37 10.31 -19.36
N LYS A 265 -11.39 9.85 -18.59
CA LYS A 265 -9.96 10.09 -18.84
C LYS A 265 -9.14 8.87 -18.43
N SER A 266 -8.31 8.38 -19.35
CA SER A 266 -7.28 7.37 -19.07
C SER A 266 -5.90 7.97 -19.24
N ARG A 267 -5.03 7.78 -18.26
CA ARG A 267 -3.62 8.20 -18.34
C ARG A 267 -2.70 7.02 -18.09
N PHE A 268 -1.92 6.64 -19.09
CA PHE A 268 -0.84 5.68 -18.93
C PHE A 268 0.46 6.42 -18.64
N ILE A 269 1.01 6.21 -17.44
CA ILE A 269 2.28 6.80 -17.01
C ILE A 269 3.39 5.76 -17.13
N TYR A 270 4.50 6.16 -17.74
CA TYR A 270 5.65 5.29 -17.99
C TYR A 270 6.95 6.08 -18.02
N ILE A 271 8.06 5.35 -17.99
CA ILE A 271 9.42 5.84 -18.27
C ILE A 271 9.97 5.00 -19.42
N SER A 272 10.63 5.62 -20.39
CA SER A 272 11.18 4.90 -21.54
C SER A 272 12.57 5.44 -21.88
N PRO A 273 13.66 4.77 -21.48
CA PRO A 273 15.02 5.23 -21.78
C PRO A 273 15.35 5.17 -23.27
N ASP A 274 14.61 4.37 -24.06
CA ASP A 274 14.68 4.33 -25.52
C ASP A 274 13.41 4.91 -26.16
N ALA A 275 13.49 5.23 -27.45
CA ALA A 275 12.29 5.57 -28.22
C ALA A 275 11.32 4.38 -28.23
N ALA A 276 10.04 4.64 -28.00
CA ALA A 276 9.01 3.60 -27.88
C ALA A 276 7.81 3.86 -28.77
N THR A 277 7.22 2.76 -29.25
CA THR A 277 5.87 2.76 -29.80
C THR A 277 4.95 2.12 -28.78
N ILE A 278 3.91 2.86 -28.39
CA ILE A 278 2.90 2.42 -27.45
C ILE A 278 1.55 2.54 -28.14
N ASN A 279 0.75 1.49 -28.05
CA ASN A 279 -0.58 1.47 -28.62
C ASN A 279 -1.62 1.57 -27.50
N THR A 280 -2.62 2.41 -27.68
CA THR A 280 -3.78 2.47 -26.77
C THR A 280 -5.06 2.15 -27.52
N ARG A 281 -6.06 1.64 -26.82
CA ARG A 281 -7.40 1.43 -27.37
C ARG A 281 -8.46 1.82 -26.34
N GLN A 282 -9.41 2.64 -26.78
CA GLN A 282 -10.62 2.95 -26.05
C GLN A 282 -11.73 1.99 -26.51
N ASP A 283 -12.39 1.33 -25.57
CA ASP A 283 -13.48 0.39 -25.84
C ASP A 283 -13.14 -0.66 -26.91
N ASN A 284 -14.08 -0.90 -27.83
CA ASN A 284 -13.90 -1.77 -28.98
C ASN A 284 -13.42 -0.98 -30.23
N GLY A 285 -12.86 0.21 -30.03
CA GLY A 285 -12.32 1.04 -31.10
C GLY A 285 -11.03 0.48 -31.71
N GLU A 286 -10.45 1.23 -32.64
CA GLU A 286 -9.17 0.90 -33.24
C GLU A 286 -8.00 1.21 -32.29
N TRP A 287 -6.90 0.48 -32.45
CA TRP A 287 -5.65 0.81 -31.76
C TRP A 287 -5.06 2.09 -32.32
N THR A 288 -4.72 3.02 -31.44
CA THR A 288 -4.00 4.25 -31.79
C THR A 288 -2.54 4.09 -31.38
N SER A 289 -1.62 4.29 -32.31
CA SER A 289 -0.17 4.24 -32.07
C SER A 289 0.36 5.60 -31.64
N HIS A 290 1.15 5.62 -30.58
CA HIS A 290 1.83 6.78 -30.03
C HIS A 290 3.34 6.55 -30.12
N SER A 291 4.04 7.48 -30.75
CA SER A 291 5.50 7.52 -30.71
C SER A 291 5.96 8.32 -29.50
N SER A 292 6.93 7.76 -28.77
CA SER A 292 7.53 8.39 -27.60
C SER A 292 9.04 8.48 -27.76
N SER A 293 9.60 9.65 -27.47
CA SER A 293 11.05 9.86 -27.44
C SER A 293 11.64 9.31 -26.15
N ALA A 294 12.90 8.89 -26.22
CA ALA A 294 13.70 8.48 -25.06
C ALA A 294 13.71 9.57 -23.97
N SER A 295 13.47 9.17 -22.72
CA SER A 295 13.43 10.03 -21.55
C SER A 295 13.66 9.21 -20.26
N SER A 296 14.42 9.79 -19.33
CA SER A 296 14.54 9.28 -17.96
C SER A 296 13.44 9.82 -17.02
N GLU A 297 12.63 10.76 -17.47
CA GLU A 297 11.51 11.33 -16.71
C GLU A 297 10.19 10.61 -17.02
N ALA A 298 9.22 10.72 -16.12
CA ALA A 298 7.86 10.25 -16.37
C ALA A 298 7.24 10.94 -17.62
N GLN A 299 6.64 10.10 -18.47
CA GLN A 299 5.87 10.47 -19.64
C GLN A 299 4.43 9.96 -19.48
N CYS A 300 3.49 10.60 -20.17
CA CYS A 300 2.07 10.29 -20.10
C CYS A 300 1.45 10.19 -21.48
N ILE A 301 0.69 9.13 -21.72
CA ILE A 301 -0.30 9.10 -22.80
C ILE A 301 -1.67 9.30 -22.17
N GLU A 302 -2.32 10.43 -22.48
CA GLU A 302 -3.67 10.75 -22.04
C GLU A 302 -4.66 10.48 -23.18
N VAL A 303 -5.73 9.75 -22.88
CA VAL A 303 -6.87 9.52 -23.77
C VAL A 303 -8.13 10.01 -23.07
N THR A 304 -8.84 10.94 -23.70
CA THR A 304 -10.04 11.59 -23.16
C THR A 304 -11.29 11.18 -23.91
N GLY A 305 -12.40 11.05 -23.19
CA GLY A 305 -13.71 10.71 -23.72
C GLY A 305 -14.39 9.67 -22.83
N PRO A 306 -15.73 9.56 -22.89
CA PRO A 306 -16.44 8.54 -22.12
C PRO A 306 -16.01 7.15 -22.59
N MET A 307 -15.56 6.32 -21.66
CA MET A 307 -15.10 4.97 -21.97
C MET A 307 -15.44 3.97 -20.87
N LYS A 308 -15.69 2.73 -21.28
CA LYS A 308 -15.96 1.59 -20.39
C LYS A 308 -14.77 0.65 -20.30
N SER A 309 -13.83 0.77 -21.22
CA SER A 309 -12.58 0.03 -21.20
C SER A 309 -11.44 0.76 -21.87
N PHE A 310 -10.24 0.48 -21.39
CA PHE A 310 -9.00 1.04 -21.89
C PHE A 310 -7.95 -0.07 -21.97
N SER A 311 -7.23 -0.13 -23.08
CA SER A 311 -6.13 -1.07 -23.27
C SER A 311 -4.84 -0.35 -23.60
N VAL A 312 -3.71 -0.84 -23.08
CA VAL A 312 -2.35 -0.43 -23.42
C VAL A 312 -1.61 -1.64 -23.99
N SER A 313 -0.81 -1.44 -25.04
CA SER A 313 0.07 -2.46 -25.58
C SER A 313 1.39 -1.90 -26.08
N THR A 314 2.49 -2.58 -25.78
CA THR A 314 3.82 -2.23 -26.28
C THR A 314 4.71 -3.47 -26.34
N GLY A 315 5.71 -3.43 -27.22
CA GLY A 315 6.79 -4.41 -27.28
C GLY A 315 8.15 -3.85 -26.87
N ASN A 316 8.21 -2.61 -26.35
CA ASN A 316 9.47 -2.00 -25.95
C ASN A 316 9.90 -2.55 -24.57
N MET A 317 10.88 -3.45 -24.56
CA MET A 317 11.38 -4.12 -23.35
C MET A 317 12.15 -3.20 -22.38
N SER A 318 12.53 -1.99 -22.80
CA SER A 318 13.19 -0.99 -21.93
C SER A 318 12.19 -0.12 -21.16
N LEU A 319 10.92 -0.13 -21.58
CA LEU A 319 9.87 0.70 -20.99
C LEU A 319 9.48 0.16 -19.60
N ALA A 320 9.37 1.08 -18.65
CA ALA A 320 8.78 0.83 -17.34
C ALA A 320 7.39 1.48 -17.26
N GLY A 321 6.34 0.66 -17.30
CA GLY A 321 4.98 1.11 -17.07
C GLY A 321 4.74 1.29 -15.57
N ILE A 322 4.51 2.54 -15.15
CA ILE A 322 4.22 2.85 -13.74
C ILE A 322 2.78 2.46 -13.40
N GLY A 323 1.85 2.70 -14.33
CA GLY A 323 0.47 2.26 -14.21
C GLY A 323 -0.49 3.11 -15.05
N VAL A 324 -1.77 2.87 -14.84
CA VAL A 324 -2.85 3.60 -15.50
C VAL A 324 -3.75 4.26 -14.46
N TRP A 325 -4.16 5.50 -14.71
CA TRP A 325 -5.17 6.21 -13.93
C TRP A 325 -6.44 6.39 -14.75
N LEU A 326 -7.57 5.97 -14.17
CA LEU A 326 -8.89 5.95 -14.80
C LEU A 326 -9.82 6.88 -14.00
N ASP A 327 -10.05 8.09 -14.51
CA ASP A 327 -10.67 9.19 -13.78
C ASP A 327 -11.79 9.89 -14.58
N GLY A 328 -12.57 10.72 -13.90
CA GLY A 328 -13.36 11.79 -14.51
C GLY A 328 -12.50 13.00 -14.91
N ASN A 329 -13.09 13.96 -15.62
CA ASN A 329 -12.43 15.25 -15.91
C ASN A 329 -12.34 16.15 -14.67
N ASN A 330 -13.27 15.98 -13.73
CA ASN A 330 -13.33 16.64 -12.44
C ASN A 330 -13.90 15.67 -11.38
N GLY A 331 -14.07 16.13 -10.15
CA GLY A 331 -14.59 15.36 -9.03
C GLY A 331 -13.50 14.63 -8.25
N ILE A 332 -13.84 13.50 -7.63
CA ILE A 332 -12.95 12.73 -6.77
C ILE A 332 -12.30 11.59 -7.52
N SER A 333 -10.99 11.45 -7.32
CA SER A 333 -10.23 10.23 -7.62
C SER A 333 -9.61 9.66 -6.35
N VAL A 334 -9.77 8.35 -6.14
CA VAL A 334 -9.20 7.62 -5.00
C VAL A 334 -8.37 6.47 -5.51
N ASP A 335 -7.05 6.58 -5.31
CA ASP A 335 -6.07 5.57 -5.69
C ASP A 335 -5.86 4.60 -4.53
N CYS A 336 -5.99 3.30 -4.80
CA CYS A 336 -5.67 2.24 -3.85
C CYS A 336 -4.32 1.61 -4.22
N MET A 337 -3.29 1.83 -3.40
CA MET A 337 -1.93 1.35 -3.63
C MET A 337 -1.49 0.44 -2.48
N SER A 338 -1.88 -0.83 -2.59
CA SER A 338 -1.55 -1.87 -1.60
C SER A 338 -0.23 -2.57 -1.93
N SER A 339 0.67 -2.65 -0.95
CA SER A 339 1.91 -3.43 -0.99
C SER A 339 1.85 -4.50 0.10
N ARG A 340 1.32 -5.67 -0.25
CA ARG A 340 1.11 -6.79 0.69
C ARG A 340 2.40 -7.15 1.41
N GLY A 341 2.33 -7.27 2.74
CA GLY A 341 3.42 -7.69 3.60
C GLY A 341 4.40 -6.58 3.99
N PHE A 342 4.21 -5.35 3.51
CA PHE A 342 5.09 -4.24 3.85
C PHE A 342 4.66 -3.55 5.14
N SER A 343 5.63 -3.01 5.86
CA SER A 343 5.46 -2.26 7.11
C SER A 343 5.40 -0.73 6.91
N GLY A 344 5.64 -0.27 5.67
CA GLY A 344 5.69 1.16 5.30
C GLY A 344 7.09 1.78 5.29
N VAL A 345 8.12 1.09 5.82
CA VAL A 345 9.50 1.62 5.86
C VAL A 345 10.13 1.80 4.48
N THR A 346 9.63 1.07 3.49
CA THR A 346 10.08 1.15 2.09
C THR A 346 9.65 2.43 1.38
N LEU A 347 8.69 3.19 1.93
CA LEU A 347 8.29 4.50 1.38
C LEU A 347 9.44 5.50 1.34
N SER A 348 10.43 5.37 2.23
CA SER A 348 11.69 6.13 2.19
C SER A 348 12.52 5.93 0.91
N ARG A 349 12.19 4.92 0.09
CA ARG A 349 12.88 4.58 -1.17
C ARG A 349 12.15 5.06 -2.42
N VAL A 350 11.02 5.76 -2.27
CA VAL A 350 10.32 6.39 -3.40
C VAL A 350 11.25 7.38 -4.09
N SER A 351 11.35 7.33 -5.41
CA SER A 351 12.26 8.20 -6.18
C SER A 351 11.72 9.62 -6.25
N SER A 352 12.39 10.57 -5.58
CA SER A 352 11.98 11.99 -5.57
C SER A 352 11.95 12.62 -6.96
N SER A 353 12.92 12.27 -7.84
CA SER A 353 12.95 12.76 -9.22
C SER A 353 11.79 12.21 -10.04
N LEU A 354 11.44 10.93 -9.84
CA LEU A 354 10.28 10.35 -10.47
C LEU A 354 8.99 11.01 -9.97
N SER A 355 8.83 11.16 -8.65
CA SER A 355 7.69 11.89 -8.06
C SER A 355 7.55 13.30 -8.63
N GLN A 356 8.64 14.07 -8.73
CA GLN A 356 8.62 15.40 -9.32
C GLN A 356 8.13 15.40 -10.77
N SER A 357 8.66 14.49 -11.60
CA SER A 357 8.25 14.39 -13.01
C SER A 357 6.82 13.87 -13.17
N MET A 358 6.37 12.95 -12.30
CA MET A 358 5.01 12.40 -12.28
C MET A 358 3.96 13.43 -11.85
N ARG A 359 4.27 14.32 -10.90
CA ARG A 359 3.35 15.37 -10.41
C ARG A 359 2.86 16.33 -11.49
N ARG A 360 3.54 16.39 -12.64
CA ARG A 360 3.03 17.10 -13.84
C ARG A 360 1.72 16.51 -14.39
N TYR A 361 1.47 15.24 -14.10
CA TYR A 361 0.29 14.51 -14.53
C TYR A 361 -0.54 14.05 -13.33
N ILE A 362 0.08 13.40 -12.34
CA ILE A 362 -0.57 12.83 -11.16
C ILE A 362 0.06 13.43 -9.90
N ASP A 363 -0.64 14.38 -9.28
CA ASP A 363 -0.34 14.91 -7.95
C ASP A 363 -1.49 14.61 -6.97
N TYR A 364 -1.23 14.74 -5.68
CA TYR A 364 -2.16 14.36 -4.61
C TYR A 364 -2.54 15.54 -3.73
N ASP A 365 -3.82 15.64 -3.38
CA ASP A 365 -4.34 16.61 -2.42
C ASP A 365 -4.36 16.04 -1.00
N LEU A 366 -4.50 14.71 -0.89
CA LEU A 366 -4.47 13.95 0.36
C LEU A 366 -3.74 12.63 0.15
N ILE A 367 -2.86 12.28 1.08
CA ILE A 367 -2.24 10.96 1.18
C ILE A 367 -2.60 10.36 2.53
N VAL A 368 -3.25 9.20 2.51
CA VAL A 368 -3.53 8.37 3.68
C VAL A 368 -2.52 7.23 3.72
N ILE A 369 -1.80 7.12 4.83
CA ILE A 369 -0.76 6.11 5.04
C ILE A 369 -1.28 5.11 6.07
N GLU A 370 -1.57 3.90 5.60
CA GLU A 370 -2.10 2.78 6.36
C GLU A 370 -1.06 1.66 6.37
N TYR A 371 -0.32 1.51 7.46
CA TYR A 371 0.64 0.41 7.61
C TYR A 371 0.73 0.02 9.08
N GLY A 372 1.53 -1.00 9.38
CA GLY A 372 1.99 -1.30 10.74
C GLY A 372 1.65 -2.71 11.19
N ILE A 373 0.60 -3.35 10.64
CA ILE A 373 0.25 -4.73 11.00
C ILE A 373 1.42 -5.69 10.74
N ASN A 374 2.16 -5.50 9.65
CA ASN A 374 3.34 -6.31 9.29
C ASN A 374 4.62 -5.97 10.07
N ALA A 375 4.57 -4.98 10.96
CA ALA A 375 5.65 -4.70 11.92
C ALA A 375 5.41 -5.32 13.29
N MET A 376 4.21 -5.85 13.54
CA MET A 376 3.78 -6.28 14.87
C MET A 376 4.10 -7.75 15.17
N SER A 377 4.58 -8.00 16.38
CA SER A 377 4.71 -9.34 16.98
C SER A 377 4.16 -9.38 18.42
N GLU A 378 3.87 -10.57 18.92
CA GLU A 378 3.24 -10.73 20.25
C GLU A 378 4.12 -10.31 21.42
N ALA A 379 5.44 -10.32 21.22
CA ALA A 379 6.42 -9.99 22.26
C ALA A 379 6.94 -8.55 22.15
N GLN A 380 6.74 -7.87 21.02
CA GLN A 380 7.31 -6.54 20.78
C GLN A 380 6.42 -5.44 21.35
N THR A 381 6.86 -4.89 22.48
CA THR A 381 6.22 -3.75 23.15
C THR A 381 6.90 -2.42 22.87
N ASP A 382 8.15 -2.44 22.40
CA ASP A 382 8.87 -1.25 21.97
C ASP A 382 8.88 -1.14 20.44
N TYR A 383 8.28 -0.06 19.93
CA TYR A 383 8.23 0.27 18.51
C TYR A 383 9.04 1.54 18.19
N SER A 384 10.01 1.92 19.03
CA SER A 384 10.83 3.12 18.83
C SER A 384 11.64 3.07 17.53
N ALA A 385 12.22 1.91 17.20
CA ALA A 385 12.96 1.71 15.94
C ALA A 385 12.02 1.85 14.72
N TYR A 386 10.85 1.21 14.77
CA TYR A 386 9.81 1.35 13.76
C TYR A 386 9.37 2.82 13.60
N SER A 387 9.17 3.53 14.71
CA SER A 387 8.78 4.95 14.71
C SER A 387 9.82 5.83 14.01
N LYS A 388 11.12 5.63 14.30
CA LYS A 388 12.21 6.35 13.63
C LYS A 388 12.21 6.12 12.11
N LEU A 389 12.02 4.87 11.69
CA LEU A 389 11.93 4.51 10.28
C LEU A 389 10.70 5.12 9.60
N MET A 390 9.54 5.10 10.28
CA MET A 390 8.33 5.71 9.75
C MET A 390 8.40 7.24 9.71
N ILE A 391 9.07 7.90 10.67
CA ILE A 391 9.37 9.33 10.60
C ILE A 391 10.15 9.64 9.32
N LYS A 392 11.20 8.87 9.01
CA LYS A 392 12.00 9.01 7.78
C LYS A 392 11.15 8.76 6.53
N SER A 393 10.37 7.68 6.50
CA SER A 393 9.50 7.33 5.38
C SER A 393 8.46 8.39 5.08
N ILE A 394 7.69 8.82 6.08
CA ILE A 394 6.59 9.77 5.89
C ILE A 394 7.16 11.17 5.63
N GLY A 395 8.25 11.56 6.30
CA GLY A 395 9.00 12.78 5.98
C GLY A 395 9.42 12.83 4.51
N HIS A 396 9.98 11.74 4.00
CA HIS A 396 10.34 11.61 2.58
C HIS A 396 9.13 11.72 1.64
N ILE A 397 7.98 11.16 2.01
CA ILE A 397 6.73 11.32 1.23
C ILE A 397 6.26 12.78 1.22
N LYS A 398 6.38 13.51 2.34
CA LYS A 398 6.09 14.96 2.40
C LYS A 398 6.98 15.75 1.45
N GLU A 399 8.26 15.39 1.33
CA GLU A 399 9.18 16.01 0.38
C GLU A 399 8.81 15.70 -1.07
N CYS A 400 8.40 14.46 -1.36
CA CYS A 400 8.00 14.03 -2.70
C CYS A 400 6.67 14.67 -3.16
N TYR A 401 5.73 14.88 -2.24
CA TYR A 401 4.38 15.40 -2.46
C TYR A 401 4.06 16.58 -1.52
N PRO A 402 4.74 17.73 -1.67
CA PRO A 402 4.69 18.82 -0.69
C PRO A 402 3.36 19.55 -0.60
N ASN A 403 2.44 19.30 -1.54
CA ASN A 403 1.11 19.92 -1.60
C ASN A 403 0.02 19.05 -0.96
N ALA A 404 0.30 17.78 -0.67
CA ALA A 404 -0.66 16.87 -0.07
C ALA A 404 -0.74 17.09 1.44
N ASP A 405 -1.96 17.10 1.97
CA ASP A 405 -2.17 16.87 3.40
C ASP A 405 -1.97 15.36 3.70
N ILE A 406 -1.57 15.01 4.92
CA ILE A 406 -1.27 13.61 5.28
C ILE A 406 -2.09 13.17 6.50
N ILE A 407 -2.75 12.02 6.34
CA ILE A 407 -3.37 11.26 7.43
C ILE A 407 -2.58 9.97 7.64
N ILE A 408 -2.16 9.71 8.86
CA ILE A 408 -1.67 8.40 9.30
C ILE A 408 -2.89 7.63 9.83
N MET A 409 -3.27 6.59 9.10
CA MET A 409 -4.32 5.66 9.50
C MET A 409 -3.66 4.57 10.35
N GLY A 410 -3.94 4.59 11.66
CA GLY A 410 -3.37 3.63 12.60
C GLY A 410 -3.78 2.19 12.29
N VAL A 411 -3.09 1.22 12.89
CA VAL A 411 -3.47 -0.19 12.76
C VAL A 411 -4.88 -0.43 13.30
N GLY A 412 -5.63 -1.29 12.61
CA GLY A 412 -6.89 -1.82 13.15
C GLY A 412 -6.65 -2.76 14.33
N ASP A 413 -7.73 -3.17 14.99
CA ASP A 413 -7.65 -4.21 16.02
C ASP A 413 -7.21 -5.56 15.40
N ARG A 414 -6.33 -6.28 16.08
CA ARG A 414 -5.76 -7.55 15.63
C ARG A 414 -5.92 -8.61 16.71
N GLY A 415 -6.39 -9.80 16.34
CA GLY A 415 -6.57 -10.91 17.26
C GLY A 415 -5.29 -11.71 17.46
N SER A 416 -5.09 -12.21 18.68
CA SER A 416 -4.06 -13.20 19.02
C SER A 416 -4.67 -14.31 19.88
N LYS A 417 -4.09 -15.51 19.81
CA LYS A 417 -4.57 -16.66 20.59
C LYS A 417 -4.01 -16.60 22.00
N ARG A 418 -4.88 -16.67 23.01
CA ARG A 418 -4.53 -16.76 24.42
C ARG A 418 -5.26 -17.95 25.04
N GLY A 419 -4.54 -19.07 25.15
CA GLY A 419 -5.15 -20.34 25.54
C GLY A 419 -6.17 -20.80 24.50
N THR A 420 -7.43 -20.91 24.90
CA THR A 420 -8.56 -21.27 24.01
C THR A 420 -9.24 -20.07 23.37
N ASP A 421 -8.98 -18.86 23.88
CA ASP A 421 -9.68 -17.65 23.46
C ASP A 421 -8.87 -16.89 22.40
N ILE A 422 -9.59 -16.14 21.56
CA ILE A 422 -8.99 -15.11 20.72
C ILE A 422 -9.34 -13.77 21.35
N ILE A 423 -8.32 -12.97 21.64
CA ILE A 423 -8.47 -11.61 22.19
C ILE A 423 -7.62 -10.63 21.37
N THR A 424 -7.82 -9.33 21.58
CA THR A 424 -6.90 -8.31 21.05
C THR A 424 -5.46 -8.65 21.40
N MET A 425 -4.60 -8.54 20.40
CA MET A 425 -3.17 -8.68 20.53
C MET A 425 -2.63 -7.60 21.46
N PRO A 426 -2.01 -7.96 22.61
CA PRO A 426 -1.66 -6.98 23.63
C PRO A 426 -0.75 -5.84 23.15
N THR A 427 0.09 -6.11 22.15
CA THR A 427 1.05 -5.14 21.60
C THR A 427 0.41 -4.16 20.61
N THR A 428 -0.89 -4.28 20.31
CA THR A 428 -1.64 -3.34 19.45
C THR A 428 -1.63 -1.92 20.02
N TYR A 429 -1.80 -1.78 21.35
CA TYR A 429 -1.76 -0.48 22.01
C TYR A 429 -0.40 0.21 21.86
N ASN A 430 0.68 -0.55 21.97
CA ASN A 430 2.05 -0.05 21.82
C ASN A 430 2.32 0.42 20.39
N MET A 431 1.80 -0.30 19.39
CA MET A 431 1.90 0.11 17.98
C MET A 431 1.11 1.40 17.73
N ILE A 432 -0.13 1.50 18.21
CA ILE A 432 -0.96 2.70 18.04
C ILE A 432 -0.30 3.92 18.71
N ALA A 433 0.24 3.76 19.92
CA ALA A 433 0.98 4.82 20.59
C ALA A 433 2.19 5.28 19.76
N ALA A 434 2.96 4.33 19.21
CA ALA A 434 4.08 4.65 18.32
C ALA A 434 3.64 5.39 17.05
N GLN A 435 2.57 4.95 16.38
CA GLN A 435 2.05 5.63 15.18
C GLN A 435 1.52 7.04 15.49
N ARG A 436 0.87 7.21 16.65
CA ARG A 436 0.44 8.52 17.14
C ARG A 436 1.64 9.43 17.39
N ASP A 437 2.72 8.92 18.00
CA ASP A 437 3.95 9.68 18.22
C ASP A 437 4.66 10.05 16.90
N VAL A 438 4.62 9.19 15.87
CA VAL A 438 5.08 9.54 14.52
C VAL A 438 4.28 10.72 13.96
N ALA A 439 2.94 10.70 14.11
CA ALA A 439 2.08 11.80 13.66
C ALA A 439 2.40 13.11 14.38
N ARG A 440 2.58 13.04 15.70
CA ARG A 440 2.98 14.18 16.55
C ARG A 440 4.33 14.76 16.14
N HIS A 441 5.31 13.91 15.86
CA HIS A 441 6.64 14.33 15.46
C HIS A 441 6.63 15.04 14.09
N LEU A 442 5.81 14.56 13.15
CA LEU A 442 5.76 15.10 11.79
C LEU A 442 4.72 16.21 11.60
N GLY A 443 3.92 16.51 12.62
CA GLY A 443 2.78 17.42 12.52
C GLY A 443 1.75 16.95 11.49
N CYS A 444 1.46 15.65 11.47
CA CYS A 444 0.46 15.03 10.60
C CYS A 444 -0.84 14.77 11.37
N VAL A 445 -1.90 14.47 10.64
CA VAL A 445 -3.17 14.05 11.22
C VAL A 445 -3.11 12.54 11.50
N PHE A 446 -3.54 12.10 12.68
CA PHE A 446 -3.66 10.68 13.02
C PHE A 446 -5.13 10.27 13.12
N TRP A 447 -5.45 9.05 12.69
CA TRP A 447 -6.78 8.47 12.87
C TRP A 447 -6.67 7.08 13.49
N ASP A 448 -7.29 6.91 14.67
CA ASP A 448 -7.26 5.66 15.44
C ASP A 448 -8.27 4.65 14.87
N THR A 449 -7.81 3.86 13.90
CA THR A 449 -8.61 2.82 13.24
C THR A 449 -9.15 1.79 14.24
N ARG A 450 -8.37 1.44 15.27
CA ARG A 450 -8.79 0.46 16.29
C ARG A 450 -9.96 0.99 17.09
N GLU A 451 -9.90 2.22 17.57
CA GLU A 451 -11.04 2.83 18.26
C GLU A 451 -12.25 2.97 17.32
N ALA A 452 -12.04 3.30 16.04
CA ALA A 452 -13.11 3.35 15.04
C ALA A 452 -13.78 1.98 14.78
N MET A 453 -13.08 0.88 15.02
CA MET A 453 -13.65 -0.47 14.97
C MET A 453 -14.47 -0.83 16.22
N GLY A 454 -14.27 -0.13 17.33
CA GLY A 454 -14.88 -0.39 18.64
C GLY A 454 -13.88 -0.73 19.75
N GLY A 455 -12.58 -0.55 19.53
CA GLY A 455 -11.55 -0.72 20.55
C GLY A 455 -11.21 -2.19 20.86
N GLU A 456 -11.16 -2.52 22.14
CA GLU A 456 -10.73 -3.84 22.63
C GLU A 456 -11.68 -4.96 22.17
N ASN A 457 -11.12 -6.03 21.63
CA ASN A 457 -11.82 -7.18 21.04
C ASN A 457 -12.78 -6.82 19.89
N ALA A 458 -12.62 -5.65 19.27
CA ALA A 458 -13.40 -5.25 18.12
C ALA A 458 -13.23 -6.24 16.97
N ILE A 459 -12.01 -6.70 16.69
CA ILE A 459 -11.75 -7.66 15.61
C ILE A 459 -12.43 -9.01 15.84
N VAL A 460 -12.51 -9.44 17.10
CA VAL A 460 -13.21 -10.68 17.50
C VAL A 460 -14.72 -10.51 17.28
N THR A 461 -15.25 -9.37 17.70
CA THR A 461 -16.66 -8.99 17.47
C THR A 461 -16.97 -8.96 15.98
N TRP A 462 -16.09 -8.36 15.17
CA TRP A 462 -16.24 -8.23 13.73
C TRP A 462 -16.15 -9.58 13.01
N ALA A 463 -15.22 -10.45 13.40
CA ALA A 463 -15.06 -11.78 12.83
C ALA A 463 -16.22 -12.72 13.19
N ASN A 464 -16.89 -12.49 14.32
CA ASN A 464 -18.03 -13.29 14.79
C ASN A 464 -19.40 -12.70 14.44
N ALA A 465 -19.45 -11.51 13.84
CA ALA A 465 -20.68 -10.91 13.33
C ALA A 465 -21.33 -11.76 12.23
N ASN A 466 -22.64 -11.58 12.02
CA ASN A 466 -23.37 -12.21 10.91
C ASN A 466 -24.09 -11.14 10.07
N PRO A 467 -23.63 -10.84 8.83
CA PRO A 467 -22.46 -11.43 8.17
C PRO A 467 -21.12 -10.95 8.76
N PRO A 468 -20.02 -11.73 8.66
CA PRO A 468 -18.72 -11.37 9.21
C PRO A 468 -18.15 -10.09 8.59
N LYS A 469 -17.61 -9.22 9.44
CA LYS A 469 -16.89 -7.99 9.06
C LYS A 469 -15.38 -8.19 8.98
N ALA A 470 -14.85 -9.20 9.65
CA ALA A 470 -13.46 -9.64 9.53
C ALA A 470 -13.40 -11.14 9.23
N ASN A 471 -12.27 -11.59 8.68
CA ASN A 471 -11.99 -12.99 8.45
C ASN A 471 -11.68 -13.70 9.78
N LYS A 472 -11.75 -15.03 9.77
CA LYS A 472 -11.44 -15.87 10.95
C LYS A 472 -9.93 -15.98 11.23
N ASP A 473 -9.10 -15.29 10.46
CA ASP A 473 -7.71 -15.01 10.83
C ASP A 473 -7.60 -13.91 11.90
N TYR A 474 -8.70 -13.19 12.17
CA TYR A 474 -8.77 -12.07 13.12
C TYR A 474 -7.73 -10.98 12.81
N ILE A 475 -7.44 -10.76 11.53
CA ILE A 475 -6.53 -9.71 11.04
C ILE A 475 -7.21 -8.97 9.89
N HIS A 476 -7.65 -9.71 8.87
CA HIS A 476 -8.08 -9.12 7.61
C HIS A 476 -9.58 -8.83 7.59
N LEU A 477 -9.97 -7.71 6.99
CA LEU A 477 -11.37 -7.36 6.83
C LEU A 477 -12.06 -8.23 5.77
N THR A 478 -13.39 -8.34 5.86
CA THR A 478 -14.23 -8.65 4.69
C THR A 478 -14.62 -7.34 4.00
N HIS A 479 -15.14 -7.37 2.77
CA HIS A 479 -15.66 -6.13 2.16
C HIS A 479 -16.87 -5.54 2.91
N ILE A 480 -17.56 -6.31 3.73
CA ILE A 480 -18.62 -5.79 4.62
C ILE A 480 -17.99 -5.00 5.77
N GLY A 481 -16.87 -5.48 6.31
CA GLY A 481 -16.08 -4.72 7.29
C GLY A 481 -15.42 -3.50 6.68
N GLY A 482 -14.82 -3.64 5.50
CA GLY A 482 -14.23 -2.52 4.75
C GLY A 482 -15.22 -1.39 4.49
N ARG A 483 -16.46 -1.71 4.06
CA ARG A 483 -17.55 -0.72 3.96
C ARG A 483 -17.86 -0.03 5.29
N LYS A 484 -17.99 -0.81 6.37
CA LYS A 484 -18.31 -0.26 7.70
C LYS A 484 -17.18 0.66 8.18
N LEU A 485 -15.92 0.27 7.98
CA LEU A 485 -14.78 1.10 8.34
C LEU A 485 -14.71 2.36 7.47
N ALA A 486 -15.03 2.28 6.18
CA ALA A 486 -15.11 3.44 5.29
C ALA A 486 -16.14 4.47 5.76
N GLU A 487 -17.26 4.01 6.32
CA GLU A 487 -18.26 4.88 6.93
C GLU A 487 -17.72 5.63 8.15
N GLU A 488 -17.00 4.94 9.05
CA GLU A 488 -16.39 5.59 10.21
C GLU A 488 -15.27 6.56 9.79
N PHE A 489 -14.44 6.18 8.81
CA PHE A 489 -13.42 7.06 8.25
C PHE A 489 -14.03 8.35 7.69
N LEU A 490 -15.09 8.25 6.90
CA LEU A 490 -15.74 9.41 6.29
C LEU A 490 -16.48 10.29 7.29
N LYS A 491 -17.08 9.72 8.35
CA LYS A 491 -17.63 10.51 9.45
C LYS A 491 -16.54 11.34 10.13
N SER A 492 -15.41 10.70 10.41
CA SER A 492 -14.25 11.33 11.06
C SER A 492 -13.63 12.41 10.18
N LEU A 493 -13.46 12.13 8.89
CA LEU A 493 -12.97 13.08 7.89
C LEU A 493 -13.89 14.28 7.76
N ASN A 494 -15.21 14.04 7.64
CA ASN A 494 -16.20 15.11 7.56
C ASN A 494 -16.25 15.96 8.84
N ASN A 495 -16.07 15.37 10.02
CA ASN A 495 -15.94 16.13 11.26
C ASN A 495 -14.69 17.04 11.21
N ALA A 496 -13.54 16.47 10.85
CA ALA A 496 -12.26 17.17 10.84
C ALA A 496 -12.23 18.34 9.83
N ILE A 497 -12.79 18.17 8.63
CA ILE A 497 -12.81 19.24 7.62
C ILE A 497 -13.90 20.29 7.85
N ASN A 498 -14.90 20.05 8.69
CA ASN A 498 -15.99 21.01 8.95
C ASN A 498 -15.86 21.75 10.29
N LYS A 499 -14.93 21.34 11.15
CA LYS A 499 -14.38 22.21 12.19
C LYS A 499 -13.66 23.40 11.54
#